data_AF-A0A7J0CLT0-F1
#
_entry.id   AF-A0A7J0CLT0-F1
#
_cell.length_a   1.000
_cell.length_b   1.000
_cell.length_c   1.000
_cell.angle_alpha   90.00
_cell.angle_beta   90.00
_cell.angle_gamma   90.00
#
_symmetry.space_group_name_H-M   'P 1'
#
loop_
_entity.id
_entity.type
_entity.pdbx_description
1 polymer ?
#
loop_
_entity_poly.entity_id
_entity_poly.type
_entity_poly.pdbx_seq_one_letter_code
_entity_poly.pdbx_strand_id
1 'polypeptide(L)'
;MTDSAPAHRPLPTWDQVVALRDFIHGRTYAAAVPTIRLNGEPPHAPGSALARVAEVNGALYEVTSHLCSRLYAELAAVRPGSGAEASWEALITITASWREDPELPAWVHEVLPVKPR
;
A
#
# COMPACT_ATOMS: atom_id res chain seq x y z
N MET A 1 12.67 -34.22 2.14
CA MET A 1 11.94 -32.94 2.33
C MET A 1 12.26 -32.07 1.14
N THR A 2 11.35 -31.97 0.18
CA THR A 2 11.47 -31.06 -0.96
C THR A 2 11.13 -29.66 -0.47
N ASP A 3 12.18 -28.87 -0.25
CA ASP A 3 12.11 -27.43 -0.03
C ASP A 3 11.47 -26.82 -1.29
N SER A 4 10.16 -26.56 -1.24
CA SER A 4 9.48 -25.88 -2.33
C SER A 4 9.86 -24.42 -2.22
N ALA A 5 10.82 -24.00 -3.04
CA ALA A 5 11.12 -22.58 -3.22
C ALA A 5 9.79 -21.84 -3.41
N PRO A 6 9.54 -20.73 -2.66
CA PRO A 6 8.31 -19.98 -2.83
C PRO A 6 8.18 -19.61 -4.31
N ALA A 7 7.06 -20.00 -4.92
CA ALA A 7 6.78 -19.69 -6.32
C ALA A 7 7.03 -18.19 -6.53
N HIS A 8 8.06 -17.85 -7.32
CA HIS A 8 8.35 -16.45 -7.65
C HIS A 8 7.10 -15.89 -8.31
N ARG A 9 6.41 -15.00 -7.60
CA ARG A 9 5.37 -14.21 -8.24
C ARG A 9 6.03 -13.31 -9.26
N PRO A 10 5.49 -13.22 -10.48
CA PRO A 10 5.99 -12.26 -11.44
C PRO A 10 5.89 -10.85 -10.83
N LEU A 11 6.91 -10.04 -11.08
CA LEU A 11 6.89 -8.63 -10.71
C LEU A 11 5.72 -7.92 -11.40
N PRO A 12 5.14 -6.89 -10.76
CA PRO A 12 4.03 -6.16 -11.34
C PRO A 12 4.47 -5.35 -12.55
N THR A 13 3.52 -5.12 -13.45
CA THR A 13 3.62 -4.08 -14.46
C THR A 13 3.54 -2.70 -13.83
N TRP A 14 4.05 -1.68 -14.54
CA TRP A 14 3.94 -0.29 -14.10
C TRP A 14 2.48 0.13 -13.81
N ASP A 15 1.55 -0.27 -14.68
CA ASP A 15 0.12 0.03 -14.53
C ASP A 15 -0.49 -0.64 -13.29
N GLN A 16 -0.06 -1.86 -12.95
CA GLN A 16 -0.47 -2.51 -11.71
C GLN A 16 0.02 -1.76 -10.48
N VAL A 17 1.25 -1.23 -10.50
CA VAL A 17 1.76 -0.40 -9.40
C VAL A 17 0.97 0.90 -9.27
N VAL A 18 0.66 1.56 -10.38
CA VAL A 18 -0.16 2.79 -10.40
C VAL A 18 -1.55 2.52 -9.84
N ALA A 19 -2.24 1.50 -10.35
CA ALA A 19 -3.58 1.15 -9.91
C ALA A 19 -3.63 0.80 -8.41
N LEU A 20 -2.64 0.04 -7.91
CA LEU A 20 -2.58 -0.33 -6.50
C LEU A 20 -2.28 0.88 -5.60
N ARG A 21 -1.35 1.76 -6.01
CA ARG A 21 -1.05 3.01 -5.31
C ARG A 21 -2.30 3.87 -5.19
N ASP A 22 -3.00 4.08 -6.30
CA ASP A 22 -4.17 4.96 -6.35
C ASP A 22 -5.31 4.39 -5.49
N PHE A 23 -5.48 3.07 -5.47
CA PHE A 23 -6.39 2.40 -4.55
C PHE A 23 -6.02 2.62 -3.08
N ILE A 24 -4.79 2.32 -2.67
CA ILE A 24 -4.34 2.48 -1.27
C ILE A 24 -4.46 3.94 -0.82
N HIS A 25 -4.01 4.88 -1.66
CA HIS A 25 -4.09 6.31 -1.37
C HIS A 25 -5.53 6.79 -1.28
N GLY A 26 -6.41 6.35 -2.18
CA GLY A 26 -7.83 6.68 -2.14
C GLY A 26 -8.50 6.21 -0.85
N ARG A 27 -8.22 4.98 -0.41
CA ARG A 27 -8.75 4.41 0.83
C ARG A 27 -8.18 5.09 2.08
N THR A 28 -6.88 5.36 2.08
CA THR A 28 -6.22 6.11 3.16
C THR A 28 -6.80 7.52 3.28
N TYR A 29 -6.98 8.20 2.15
CA TYR A 29 -7.58 9.54 2.11
C TYR A 29 -9.02 9.51 2.62
N ALA A 30 -9.86 8.58 2.14
CA ALA A 30 -11.24 8.43 2.58
C ALA A 30 -11.35 8.23 4.11
N ALA A 31 -10.46 7.43 4.69
CA ALA A 31 -10.38 7.23 6.14
C ALA A 31 -9.87 8.48 6.89
N ALA A 32 -9.05 9.31 6.25
CA ALA A 32 -8.48 10.52 6.83
C ALA A 32 -9.38 11.75 6.70
N VAL A 33 -10.45 11.72 5.90
CA VAL A 33 -11.36 12.87 5.68
C VAL A 33 -11.76 13.58 6.99
N PRO A 34 -12.15 12.88 8.07
CA PRO A 34 -12.53 13.53 9.33
C PRO A 34 -11.39 14.29 10.02
N THR A 35 -10.14 14.05 9.61
CA THR A 35 -8.95 14.69 10.18
C THR A 35 -8.42 15.85 9.33
N ILE A 36 -8.96 16.04 8.12
CA ILE A 36 -8.55 17.12 7.22
C ILE A 36 -8.90 18.46 7.87
N ARG A 37 -7.92 19.34 7.92
CA ARG A 37 -8.05 20.70 8.43
C ARG A 37 -8.11 21.69 7.27
N LEU A 38 -8.96 22.70 7.40
CA LEU A 38 -8.96 23.83 6.49
C LEU A 38 -7.82 24.81 6.82
N ASN A 39 -7.42 25.60 5.83
CA ASN A 39 -6.37 26.60 6.01
C ASN A 39 -6.73 27.56 7.16
N GLY A 40 -5.85 27.64 8.16
CA GLY A 40 -6.01 28.51 9.33
C GLY A 40 -6.66 27.87 10.56
N GLU A 41 -7.19 26.65 10.45
CA GLU A 41 -7.68 25.92 11.64
C GLU A 41 -6.51 25.54 12.56
N PRO A 42 -6.70 25.41 13.89
CA PRO A 42 -5.67 24.93 14.80
C PRO A 42 -5.44 23.41 14.65
N PRO A 43 -4.27 22.88 15.06
CA PRO A 43 -4.03 21.43 15.10
C PRO A 43 -5.03 20.68 15.98
N HIS A 44 -5.26 19.40 15.66
CA HIS A 44 -5.98 18.50 16.56
C HIS A 44 -5.28 18.46 17.92
N ALA A 45 -6.06 18.43 18.99
CA ALA A 45 -5.51 18.36 20.34
C ALA A 45 -4.52 17.18 20.45
N PRO A 46 -3.31 17.39 21.00
CA PRO A 46 -2.34 16.31 21.16
C PRO A 46 -2.95 15.12 21.91
N GLY A 47 -2.74 13.91 21.37
CA GLY A 47 -3.27 12.67 21.94
C GLY A 47 -4.77 12.42 21.69
N SER A 48 -5.49 13.33 21.02
CA SER A 48 -6.87 13.07 20.60
C SER A 48 -6.95 11.95 19.57
N ALA A 49 -8.14 11.34 19.45
CA ALA A 49 -8.40 10.32 18.43
C ALA A 49 -8.14 10.84 17.02
N LEU A 50 -8.52 12.10 16.73
CA LEU A 50 -8.31 12.73 15.43
C LEU A 50 -6.82 12.97 15.14
N ALA A 51 -6.04 13.40 16.13
CA ALA A 51 -4.59 13.54 15.98
C ALA A 51 -3.93 12.19 15.66
N ARG A 52 -4.30 11.13 16.39
CA ARG A 52 -3.80 9.77 16.15
C ARG A 52 -4.16 9.24 14.77
N VAL A 53 -5.40 9.44 14.32
CA VAL A 53 -5.83 9.01 12.98
C VAL A 53 -5.06 9.77 11.91
N ALA A 54 -4.85 11.08 12.07
CA ALA A 54 -4.06 11.88 11.14
C ALA A 54 -2.60 11.38 11.04
N GLU A 55 -1.96 11.10 12.17
CA GLU A 55 -0.60 10.57 12.26
C GLU A 55 -0.47 9.20 11.56
N VAL A 56 -1.38 8.26 11.86
CA VAL A 56 -1.37 6.92 11.28
C VAL A 56 -1.60 6.97 9.77
N ASN A 57 -2.55 7.78 9.31
CA ASN A 57 -2.82 7.94 7.89
C ASN A 57 -1.63 8.59 7.15
N GLY A 58 -0.99 9.59 7.76
CA GLY A 58 0.24 10.19 7.23
C GLY A 58 1.36 9.15 7.11
N ALA A 59 1.60 8.36 8.15
CA ALA A 59 2.61 7.30 8.12
C ALA A 59 2.33 6.25 7.04
N LEU A 60 1.06 5.84 6.87
CA LEU A 60 0.67 4.88 5.82
C LEU A 60 0.88 5.45 4.42
N TYR A 61 0.55 6.73 4.20
CA TYR A 61 0.80 7.42 2.94
C TYR A 61 2.30 7.47 2.60
N GLU A 62 3.14 7.84 3.57
CA GLU A 62 4.59 7.92 3.39
C GLU A 62 5.21 6.55 3.08
N VAL A 63 4.83 5.51 3.83
CA VAL A 63 5.31 4.14 3.59
C VAL A 63 4.89 3.65 2.20
N THR A 64 3.62 3.86 1.82
CA THR A 64 3.12 3.45 0.50
C THR A 64 3.86 4.18 -0.61
N SER A 65 4.03 5.50 -0.48
CA SER A 65 4.75 6.34 -1.44
C SER A 65 6.22 5.90 -1.57
N HIS A 66 6.89 5.59 -0.46
CA HIS A 66 8.27 5.10 -0.47
C HIS A 66 8.38 3.74 -1.18
N LEU A 67 7.50 2.79 -0.87
CA LEU A 67 7.47 1.46 -1.50
C LEU A 67 7.21 1.57 -3.01
N CYS A 68 6.24 2.38 -3.43
CA CYS A 68 5.98 2.64 -4.84
C CYS A 68 7.19 3.27 -5.54
N SER A 69 7.81 4.29 -4.94
CA SER A 69 8.98 4.97 -5.51
C SER A 69 10.15 3.99 -5.71
N ARG A 70 10.43 3.15 -4.71
CA ARG A 70 11.44 2.10 -4.79
C ARG A 70 11.10 1.09 -5.90
N LEU A 71 9.86 0.64 -5.96
CA LEU A 71 9.42 -0.33 -6.96
C LEU A 71 9.52 0.24 -8.38
N TYR A 72 9.15 1.50 -8.60
CA TYR A 72 9.33 2.16 -9.90
C TYR A 72 10.80 2.26 -10.31
N ALA A 73 11.69 2.58 -9.37
CA ALA A 73 13.13 2.64 -9.64
C ALA A 73 13.69 1.27 -10.05
N GLU A 74 13.25 0.20 -9.40
CA GLU A 74 13.66 -1.17 -9.72
C GLU A 74 13.06 -1.67 -11.04
N LEU A 75 11.80 -1.35 -11.34
CA LEU A 75 11.16 -1.70 -12.61
C LEU A 75 11.78 -0.97 -13.81
N ALA A 76 12.35 0.23 -13.58
CA ALA A 76 13.11 0.95 -14.60
C ALA A 76 14.53 0.36 -14.81
N ALA A 77 15.01 -0.50 -13.91
CA ALA A 77 16.30 -1.15 -14.04
C ALA A 77 16.23 -2.34 -15.02
N VAL A 78 17.33 -2.58 -15.73
CA VAL A 78 17.44 -3.70 -16.71
C VAL A 78 17.21 -5.07 -16.06
N ARG A 79 17.54 -5.20 -14.77
CA ARG A 79 17.27 -6.39 -13.95
C ARG A 79 16.79 -5.93 -12.57
N PRO A 80 15.47 -5.94 -12.31
CA PRO A 80 14.94 -5.63 -10.99
C PRO A 80 15.49 -6.62 -9.96
N GLY A 81 15.93 -6.12 -8.80
CA GLY A 81 16.47 -6.93 -7.72
C GLY A 81 15.41 -7.38 -6.72
N SER A 82 15.85 -8.05 -5.65
CA SER A 82 14.99 -8.47 -4.52
C SER A 82 14.28 -7.31 -3.81
N GLY A 83 14.76 -6.07 -4.01
CA GLY A 83 14.09 -4.86 -3.57
C GLY A 83 12.72 -4.64 -4.24
N ALA A 84 12.57 -5.04 -5.50
CA ALA A 84 11.30 -4.96 -6.22
C ALA A 84 10.28 -5.94 -5.63
N GLU A 85 10.68 -7.19 -5.44
CA GLU A 85 9.84 -8.25 -4.89
C GLU A 85 9.37 -7.90 -3.47
N ALA A 86 10.29 -7.48 -2.61
CA ALA A 86 9.96 -7.09 -1.24
C ALA A 86 9.02 -5.88 -1.19
N SER A 87 9.23 -4.88 -2.06
CA SER A 87 8.36 -3.70 -2.11
C SER A 87 6.97 -4.06 -2.62
N TRP A 88 6.90 -4.96 -3.60
CA TRP A 88 5.65 -5.45 -4.14
C TRP A 88 4.84 -6.25 -3.12
N GLU A 89 5.47 -7.22 -2.46
CA GLU A 89 4.83 -8.03 -1.42
C GLU A 89 4.37 -7.17 -0.23
N ALA A 90 5.11 -6.12 0.13
CA ALA A 90 4.69 -5.18 1.15
C ALA A 90 3.41 -4.41 0.75
N LEU A 91 3.32 -3.92 -0.50
CA LEU A 91 2.12 -3.24 -1.00
C LEU A 91 0.90 -4.17 -1.06
N ILE A 92 1.10 -5.41 -1.50
CA ILE A 92 0.06 -6.45 -1.50
C ILE A 92 -0.40 -6.77 -0.07
N THR A 93 0.53 -6.85 0.88
CA THR A 93 0.22 -7.10 2.29
C THR A 93 -0.59 -5.95 2.90
N ILE A 94 -0.22 -4.69 2.63
CA ILE A 94 -1.00 -3.50 3.03
C ILE A 94 -2.41 -3.58 2.44
N THR A 95 -2.51 -3.96 1.16
CA THR A 95 -3.80 -4.04 0.45
C THR A 95 -4.72 -5.13 1.00
N ALA A 96 -4.18 -6.16 1.65
CA ALA A 96 -4.97 -7.26 2.20
C ALA A 96 -6.01 -6.80 3.24
N SER A 97 -5.79 -5.65 3.89
CA SER A 97 -6.75 -5.02 4.80
C SER A 97 -8.06 -4.59 4.12
N TRP A 98 -8.05 -4.39 2.79
CA TRP A 98 -9.21 -4.02 1.99
C TRP A 98 -9.64 -5.13 1.01
N ARG A 99 -9.40 -6.39 1.35
CA ARG A 99 -9.78 -7.54 0.50
C ARG A 99 -11.24 -7.56 0.08
N GLU A 100 -12.13 -7.06 0.94
CA GLU A 100 -13.58 -7.10 0.73
C GLU A 100 -14.10 -5.78 0.14
N ASP A 101 -13.19 -4.87 -0.22
CA ASP A 101 -13.55 -3.58 -0.80
C ASP A 101 -13.99 -3.73 -2.27
N PRO A 102 -15.19 -3.23 -2.64
CA PRO A 102 -15.72 -3.41 -3.99
C PRO A 102 -14.93 -2.66 -5.06
N GLU A 103 -14.12 -1.67 -4.69
CA GLU A 103 -13.26 -0.93 -5.64
C GLU A 103 -11.86 -1.53 -5.75
N LEU A 104 -11.58 -2.64 -5.05
CA LEU A 104 -10.30 -3.32 -5.18
C LEU A 104 -10.12 -3.82 -6.63
N PRO A 105 -9.00 -3.53 -7.31
CA PRO A 105 -8.79 -4.02 -8.66
C PRO A 105 -8.86 -5.54 -8.73
N ALA A 106 -9.62 -6.09 -9.66
CA ALA A 106 -9.96 -7.51 -9.70
C ALA A 106 -8.73 -8.45 -9.68
N TRP A 107 -7.67 -8.08 -10.41
CA TRP A 107 -6.41 -8.84 -10.47
C TRP A 107 -5.70 -8.93 -9.11
N VAL A 108 -5.98 -8.02 -8.18
CA VAL A 108 -5.36 -8.05 -6.84
C VAL A 108 -5.81 -9.27 -6.06
N HIS A 109 -7.04 -9.74 -6.23
CA HIS A 109 -7.54 -10.93 -5.52
C HIS A 109 -6.71 -12.19 -5.81
N GLU A 110 -6.09 -12.27 -6.98
CA GLU A 110 -5.23 -13.39 -7.38
C GLU A 110 -3.86 -13.36 -6.68
N VAL A 111 -3.43 -12.17 -6.24
CA VAL A 111 -2.13 -11.94 -5.60
C VAL A 111 -2.24 -11.65 -4.11
N LEU A 112 -3.43 -11.50 -3.53
CA LEU A 112 -3.55 -11.33 -2.09
C LEU A 112 -3.02 -12.58 -1.33
N PRO A 113 -2.38 -12.39 -0.15
CA PRO A 113 -2.01 -13.51 0.70
C PRO A 113 -3.26 -14.30 1.12
N VAL A 114 -3.12 -15.58 1.45
CA VAL A 114 -4.23 -16.36 2.03
C VAL A 114 -4.56 -15.79 3.41
N LYS A 115 -5.86 -15.65 3.78
CA LYS A 115 -6.23 -15.25 5.15
C LYS A 115 -5.60 -16.26 6.12
N PRO A 116 -4.80 -15.81 7.12
CA PRO A 116 -4.40 -16.70 8.20
C PRO A 116 -5.68 -17.21 8.89
N ARG A 117 -5.73 -18.53 9.11
CA ARG A 117 -6.84 -19.20 9.80
C ARG A 117 -6.84 -18.88 11.28
#